data_AF-A0A524MTD4-F1
#
_entry.id   AF-A0A524MTD4-F1
#
_cell.length_a   1.000
_cell.length_b   1.000
_cell.length_c   1.000
_cell.angle_alpha   90.00
_cell.angle_beta   90.00
_cell.angle_gamma   90.00
#
_symmetry.space_group_name_H-M   'P 1'
#
loop_
_entity.id
_entity.type
_entity.pdbx_description
1 polymer ?
#
loop_
_entity_poly.entity_id
_entity_poly.type
_entity_poly.pdbx_seq_one_letter_code
_entity_poly.pdbx_strand_id
1 'polypeptide(L)'
;MKTSRRSLTTTAALVLVAMLGVSACTSDPSPTRVAQDLVKTETEGQPKVQECMLGVIDDYDLDQLGADSVGDNAEKAKAADAELVKFEADLAACR
;
A
#
# COMPACT_ATOMS: atom_id res chain seq x y z
N MET A 1 -30.03 -55.07 41.49
CA MET A 1 -28.67 -54.63 41.86
C MET A 1 -28.17 -53.61 40.84
N LYS A 2 -27.90 -52.38 41.31
CA LYS A 2 -27.08 -51.29 40.75
C LYS A 2 -27.24 -50.90 39.27
N THR A 3 -28.21 -50.04 38.97
CA THR A 3 -28.19 -49.17 37.79
C THR A 3 -27.13 -48.08 37.98
N SER A 4 -26.16 -48.04 37.07
CA SER A 4 -25.04 -47.10 37.10
C SER A 4 -25.51 -45.69 36.75
N ARG A 5 -25.41 -44.77 37.72
CA ARG A 5 -25.43 -43.32 37.49
C ARG A 5 -24.03 -42.89 37.04
N ARG A 6 -23.94 -42.06 36.00
CA ARG A 6 -22.97 -40.96 35.95
C ARG A 6 -23.47 -39.86 35.02
N SER A 7 -24.11 -38.88 35.65
CA SER A 7 -24.15 -37.50 35.19
C SER A 7 -22.72 -36.96 35.17
N LEU A 8 -22.35 -36.26 34.10
CA LEU A 8 -21.25 -35.28 34.05
C LEU A 8 -21.60 -34.29 32.92
N THR A 9 -22.46 -33.35 33.27
CA THR A 9 -22.57 -32.03 32.66
C THR A 9 -21.28 -31.24 32.88
N THR A 10 -20.59 -30.77 31.83
CA THR A 10 -19.77 -29.54 31.91
C THR A 10 -19.51 -28.96 30.51
N THR A 11 -20.38 -28.02 30.12
CA THR A 11 -20.10 -26.78 29.37
C THR A 11 -18.89 -26.72 28.43
N ALA A 12 -19.17 -26.80 27.13
CA ALA A 12 -18.28 -26.27 26.09
C ALA A 12 -18.52 -24.76 25.94
N ALA A 13 -17.71 -23.94 26.61
CA ALA A 13 -17.63 -22.51 26.33
C ALA A 13 -16.51 -22.28 25.29
N LEU A 14 -16.88 -22.29 24.01
CA LEU A 14 -16.00 -21.87 22.92
C LEU A 14 -15.94 -20.34 22.93
N VAL A 15 -14.81 -19.81 23.40
CA VAL A 15 -14.51 -18.37 23.36
C VAL A 15 -14.30 -17.96 21.90
N LEU A 16 -15.32 -17.38 21.29
CA LEU A 16 -15.26 -16.71 19.99
C LEU A 16 -14.64 -15.32 20.18
N VAL A 17 -13.31 -15.22 20.08
CA VAL A 17 -12.62 -13.92 19.92
C VAL A 17 -11.59 -14.08 18.81
N ALA A 18 -12.01 -13.88 17.55
CA ALA A 18 -11.08 -13.98 16.42
C ALA A 18 -11.48 -13.14 15.20
N MET A 19 -12.14 -11.98 15.34
CA MET A 19 -12.51 -11.20 14.13
C MET A 19 -12.47 -9.66 14.27
N LEU A 20 -11.64 -9.09 15.15
CA LEU A 20 -11.45 -7.63 15.22
C LEU A 20 -10.04 -7.17 14.77
N GLY A 21 -9.21 -8.06 14.23
CA GLY A 21 -7.81 -7.74 13.86
C GLY A 21 -7.56 -7.43 12.38
N VAL A 22 -8.55 -7.56 11.50
CA VAL A 22 -8.31 -7.51 10.03
C VAL A 22 -8.43 -6.11 9.43
N SER A 23 -9.07 -5.15 10.13
CA SER A 23 -9.19 -3.77 9.63
C SER A 23 -7.88 -2.97 9.69
N ALA A 24 -6.85 -3.46 10.37
CA ALA A 24 -5.52 -2.85 10.36
C ALA A 24 -4.72 -3.18 9.08
N CYS A 25 -5.12 -4.22 8.34
CA CYS A 25 -4.42 -4.65 7.12
C CYS A 25 -5.00 -4.02 5.83
N THR A 26 -6.02 -3.16 5.91
CA THR A 26 -6.60 -2.46 4.75
C THR A 26 -6.19 -0.99 4.71
N SER A 27 -4.97 -0.68 5.16
CA SER A 27 -4.40 0.65 4.92
C SER A 27 -3.99 0.68 3.44
N ASP A 28 -4.71 1.45 2.62
CA ASP A 28 -4.32 1.79 1.25
C ASP A 28 -3.52 3.10 1.33
N PRO A 29 -2.17 3.04 1.39
CA PRO A 29 -1.35 4.25 1.42
C PRO A 29 -1.40 4.95 0.07
N SER A 30 -1.38 6.28 0.06
CA SER A 30 -1.35 7.02 -1.20
C SER A 30 -0.10 6.66 -2.04
N PRO A 31 -0.20 6.62 -3.38
CA PRO A 31 0.94 6.41 -4.28
C PRO A 31 2.11 7.33 -3.97
N THR A 32 1.83 8.59 -3.66
CA THR A 32 2.83 9.58 -3.23
C THR A 32 3.63 9.12 -2.01
N ARG A 33 2.95 8.58 -0.98
CA ARG A 33 3.65 8.06 0.22
C ARG A 33 4.51 6.86 -0.09
N VAL A 34 4.00 5.93 -0.90
CA VAL A 34 4.76 4.74 -1.31
C VAL A 34 6.01 5.14 -2.10
N ALA A 35 5.89 6.06 -3.06
CA ALA A 35 7.02 6.55 -3.84
C ALA A 35 8.07 7.24 -2.96
N GLN A 36 7.65 8.11 -2.04
CA GLN A 36 8.56 8.78 -1.11
C GLN A 36 9.31 7.78 -0.22
N ASP A 37 8.62 6.74 0.28
CA ASP A 37 9.26 5.75 1.15
C ASP A 37 10.21 4.83 0.37
N LEU A 38 9.87 4.44 -0.85
CA LEU A 38 10.79 3.74 -1.75
C LEU A 38 12.06 4.55 -2.00
N VAL A 39 11.94 5.84 -2.33
CA VAL A 39 13.11 6.71 -2.54
C VAL A 39 13.97 6.79 -1.30
N LYS A 40 13.39 7.03 -0.11
CA LYS A 40 14.16 7.09 1.14
C LYS A 40 14.92 5.80 1.42
N THR A 41 14.32 4.64 1.13
CA THR A 41 14.97 3.34 1.32
C THR A 41 16.07 3.10 0.28
N GLU A 42 15.81 3.32 -1.01
CA GLU A 42 16.75 3.02 -2.10
C GLU A 42 17.94 4.00 -2.14
N THR A 43 17.78 5.21 -1.61
CA THR A 43 18.81 6.25 -1.59
C THR A 43 19.45 6.45 -0.22
N GLU A 44 19.31 5.48 0.69
CA GLU A 44 19.93 5.52 2.01
C GLU A 44 21.44 5.77 1.89
N GLY A 45 21.94 6.79 2.60
CA GLY A 45 23.35 7.21 2.52
C GLY A 45 23.70 8.13 1.35
N GLN A 46 22.73 8.49 0.49
CA GLN A 46 22.91 9.38 -0.65
C GLN A 46 21.96 10.60 -0.55
N PRO A 47 22.16 11.51 0.44
CA PRO A 47 21.18 12.55 0.76
C PRO A 47 20.85 13.49 -0.41
N LYS A 48 21.83 13.79 -1.28
CA LYS A 48 21.60 14.65 -2.45
C LYS A 48 20.72 13.98 -3.52
N VAL A 49 20.91 12.68 -3.73
CA VAL A 49 20.09 11.89 -4.67
C VAL A 49 18.68 11.76 -4.12
N GLN A 50 18.57 11.48 -2.81
CA GLN A 50 17.31 11.42 -2.10
C GLN A 50 16.52 12.73 -2.23
N GLU A 51 17.13 13.87 -1.91
CA GLU A 51 16.49 15.18 -1.99
C GLU A 51 16.03 15.50 -3.41
N CYS A 52 16.84 15.19 -4.43
CA CYS A 52 16.45 15.35 -5.82
C CYS A 52 15.23 14.51 -6.19
N MET A 53 15.26 13.20 -5.90
CA MET A 53 14.17 12.28 -6.25
C MET A 53 12.88 12.58 -5.47
N LEU A 54 12.99 13.01 -4.21
CA LEU A 54 11.83 13.45 -3.43
C LEU A 54 11.22 14.73 -4.00
N GLY A 55 12.04 15.68 -4.46
CA GLY A 55 11.57 16.88 -5.16
C GLY A 55 10.81 16.54 -6.43
N VAL A 56 11.32 15.61 -7.24
CA VAL A 56 10.60 15.12 -8.43
C VAL A 56 9.26 14.49 -8.05
N ILE A 57 9.19 13.68 -6.99
CA ILE A 57 7.90 13.11 -6.54
C ILE A 57 6.90 14.20 -6.13
N ASP A 58 7.36 15.25 -5.44
CA ASP A 58 6.49 16.34 -4.98
C ASP A 58 5.95 17.22 -6.13
N ASP A 59 6.60 17.21 -7.30
CA ASP A 59 6.19 17.96 -8.49
C ASP A 59 5.10 17.26 -9.32
N TYR A 60 4.81 15.98 -9.08
CA TYR A 60 3.84 15.18 -9.82
C TYR A 60 2.62 14.78 -8.96
N ASP A 61 1.42 14.82 -9.54
CA ASP A 61 0.21 14.28 -8.90
C ASP A 61 0.11 12.76 -9.16
N LEU A 62 0.83 11.97 -8.35
CA LEU A 62 0.88 10.51 -8.51
C LEU A 62 -0.46 9.82 -8.24
N ASP A 63 -1.34 10.43 -7.44
CA ASP A 63 -2.69 9.95 -7.19
C ASP A 63 -3.53 10.06 -8.46
N GLN A 64 -3.52 11.22 -9.12
CA GLN A 64 -4.21 11.42 -10.38
C GLN A 64 -3.56 10.61 -11.52
N LEU A 65 -2.23 10.59 -11.60
CA LEU A 65 -1.50 9.86 -12.63
C LEU A 65 -1.79 8.35 -12.57
N GLY A 66 -1.82 7.80 -11.36
CA GLY A 66 -2.26 6.44 -11.10
C GLY A 66 -3.70 6.20 -11.56
N ALA A 67 -4.63 7.06 -11.17
CA ALA A 67 -6.04 6.93 -11.55
C ALA A 67 -6.29 7.03 -13.06
N ASP A 68 -5.62 7.96 -13.74
CA ASP A 68 -5.76 8.18 -15.18
C ASP A 68 -5.09 7.07 -16.01
N SER A 69 -4.07 6.38 -15.47
CA SER A 69 -3.40 5.25 -16.15
C SER A 69 -4.18 3.93 -16.13
N VAL A 70 -4.99 3.68 -15.08
CA VAL A 70 -5.77 2.44 -14.93
C VAL A 70 -7.25 2.57 -15.26
N GLY A 71 -7.71 3.78 -15.61
CA GLY A 71 -9.12 4.06 -15.90
C GLY A 71 -9.58 3.59 -17.29
N ASP A 72 -10.89 3.51 -17.48
CA ASP A 72 -11.52 3.03 -18.73
C ASP A 72 -11.44 4.04 -19.91
N ASN A 73 -10.76 5.18 -19.73
CA ASN A 73 -10.65 6.21 -20.76
C ASN A 73 -9.29 6.10 -21.48
N ALA A 74 -9.33 5.57 -22.70
CA ALA A 74 -8.11 5.34 -23.50
C ALA A 74 -7.32 6.61 -23.83
N GLU A 75 -7.96 7.77 -23.94
CA GLU A 75 -7.25 9.04 -24.20
C GLU A 75 -6.52 9.52 -22.94
N LYS A 76 -7.15 9.39 -21.77
CA LYS A 76 -6.51 9.69 -20.48
C LYS A 76 -5.36 8.73 -20.18
N ALA A 77 -5.55 7.44 -20.43
CA ALA A 77 -4.50 6.43 -20.23
C ALA A 77 -3.25 6.75 -21.07
N LYS A 78 -3.42 7.10 -22.35
CA LYS A 78 -2.29 7.52 -23.20
C LYS A 78 -1.60 8.79 -22.71
N ALA A 79 -2.36 9.75 -22.19
CA ALA A 79 -1.79 10.96 -21.62
C ALA A 79 -0.99 10.65 -20.35
N ALA A 80 -1.54 9.79 -19.48
CA ALA A 80 -0.87 9.31 -18.27
C ALA A 80 0.40 8.52 -18.61
N ASP A 81 0.40 7.68 -19.64
CA ASP A 81 1.60 6.97 -20.11
C ASP A 81 2.71 7.96 -20.51
N ALA A 82 2.37 9.01 -21.25
CA ALA A 82 3.34 10.03 -21.65
C ALA A 82 3.88 10.82 -20.46
N GLU A 83 3.07 11.02 -19.42
CA GLU A 83 3.46 11.69 -18.18
C GLU A 83 4.31 10.78 -17.29
N LEU A 84 4.00 9.48 -17.20
CA LEU A 84 4.83 8.47 -16.53
C LEU A 84 6.23 8.40 -17.14
N VAL A 85 6.34 8.45 -18.47
CA VAL A 85 7.65 8.47 -19.14
C VAL A 85 8.47 9.71 -18.74
N LYS A 86 7.82 10.87 -18.53
CA LYS A 86 8.52 12.08 -18.04
C LYS A 86 8.93 11.93 -16.58
N PHE A 87 8.03 11.43 -15.74
CA PHE A 87 8.31 11.17 -14.34
C PHE A 87 9.53 10.24 -14.16
N GLU A 88 9.58 9.14 -14.91
CA GLU A 88 10.72 8.21 -14.91
C GLU A 88 12.01 8.87 -15.39
N ALA A 89 11.95 9.71 -16.42
CA ALA A 89 13.10 10.44 -16.93
C ALA A 89 13.64 11.45 -15.90
N ASP A 90 12.75 12.18 -15.22
CA ASP A 90 13.12 13.16 -14.19
C ASP A 90 13.74 12.46 -12.97
N LEU A 91 13.17 11.32 -12.53
CA LEU A 91 13.80 10.49 -11.50
C LEU A 91 15.17 9.96 -11.92
N ALA A 92 15.31 9.55 -13.18
CA ALA A 92 16.58 9.06 -13.71
C ALA A 92 17.65 10.16 -13.80
N ALA A 93 17.27 11.42 -13.94
CA ALA A 93 18.18 12.56 -13.98
C ALA A 93 18.84 12.86 -12.63
N CYS A 94 18.31 12.33 -11.53
CA CYS A 94 18.85 12.51 -10.19
C CYS A 94 20.05 11.63 -9.83
N ARG A 95 20.43 10.66 -10.69
CA ARG A 95 21.46 9.63 -10.41
C ARG A 95 22.59 9.57 -11.44
#